data_AF-A0A086J6D3-F1
#
_entry.id   AF-A0A086J6D3-F1
#
_cell.length_a   1.000
_cell.length_b   1.000
_cell.length_c   1.000
_cell.angle_alpha   90.00
_cell.angle_beta   90.00
_cell.angle_gamma   90.00
#
_symmetry.space_group_name_H-M   'P 1'
#
loop_
_entity.id
_entity.type
_entity.pdbx_description
1 polymer ?
#
loop_
_entity_poly.entity_id
_entity_poly.type
_entity_poly.pdbx_seq_one_letter_code
_entity_poly.pdbx_strand_id
1 'polypeptide(L)'
;MGLFNLFSLYGSVLRVKILREKSDTALIQYSDPLYATIAHNYIQGANVLGQSLQVGFSKNMEVKLPPPNSQKTEATAEEEKRTVAFSIKDQRYGVNRLAMQELQ
;
A
#
# COMPACT_ATOMS: atom_id res chain seq x y z
N MET A 1 6.07 2.94 7.51
CA MET A 1 5.37 4.23 7.74
C MET A 1 5.43 5.18 6.53
N GLY A 2 6.60 5.43 5.91
CA GLY A 2 6.71 6.39 4.79
C GLY A 2 5.77 6.14 3.60
N LEU A 3 5.78 4.94 3.01
CA LEU A 3 4.95 4.62 1.84
C LEU A 3 3.45 4.72 2.13
N PHE A 4 2.97 4.15 3.24
CA PHE A 4 1.56 4.25 3.61
C PHE A 4 1.12 5.72 3.75
N ASN A 5 1.92 6.54 4.42
CA ASN A 5 1.60 7.96 4.64
C ASN A 5 1.45 8.73 3.32
N LEU A 6 2.26 8.40 2.32
CA LEU A 6 2.24 9.03 1.00
C LEU A 6 1.06 8.52 0.16
N PHE A 7 0.88 7.20 0.06
CA PHE A 7 -0.11 6.60 -0.82
C PHE A 7 -1.55 6.64 -0.27
N SER A 8 -1.73 6.73 1.06
CA SER A 8 -3.06 6.88 1.68
C SER A 8 -3.74 8.22 1.39
N LEU A 9 -3.03 9.19 0.79
CA LEU A 9 -3.62 10.44 0.31
C LEU A 9 -4.56 10.23 -0.90
N TYR A 10 -4.34 9.16 -1.68
CA TYR A 10 -5.08 8.90 -2.92
C TYR A 10 -6.22 7.90 -2.74
N GLY A 11 -6.34 7.27 -1.57
CA GLY A 11 -7.38 6.30 -1.27
C GLY A 11 -7.01 5.32 -0.15
N SER A 12 -7.95 4.44 0.18
CA SER A 12 -7.76 3.42 1.20
C SER A 12 -6.75 2.36 0.73
N VAL A 13 -5.62 2.27 1.44
CA VAL A 13 -4.54 1.32 1.15
C VAL A 13 -4.77 0.07 1.98
N LEU A 14 -4.86 -1.09 1.32
CA LEU A 14 -5.00 -2.39 1.99
C LEU A 14 -3.65 -3.00 2.34
N ARG A 15 -2.68 -2.94 1.41
CA ARG A 15 -1.39 -3.59 1.58
C ARG A 15 -0.25 -2.80 0.96
N VAL A 16 0.92 -2.89 1.58
CA VAL A 16 2.19 -2.38 1.05
C VAL A 16 3.23 -3.50 1.15
N LYS A 17 3.89 -3.83 0.03
CA LYS A 17 4.95 -4.85 -0.01
C LYS A 17 6.20 -4.32 -0.67
N ILE A 18 7.32 -4.28 0.05
CA ILE A 18 8.63 -3.96 -0.53
C ILE A 18 9.19 -5.24 -1.17
N LEU A 19 9.66 -5.15 -2.42
CA LEU A 19 10.20 -6.30 -3.14
C LEU A 19 11.56 -6.70 -2.55
N ARG A 20 11.83 -8.02 -2.48
CA ARG A 20 13.10 -8.55 -1.96
C ARG A 20 14.25 -8.32 -2.93
N GLU A 21 14.03 -8.72 -4.18
CA GLU A 21 15.00 -8.61 -5.28
C GLU A 21 15.27 -7.16 -5.67
N LYS A 22 14.33 -6.26 -5.37
CA LYS A 22 14.36 -4.86 -5.77
C LYS A 22 13.85 -3.97 -4.65
N SER A 23 14.72 -3.63 -3.70
CA SER A 23 14.38 -2.93 -2.45
C SER A 23 13.93 -1.47 -2.63
N ASP A 24 14.20 -0.87 -3.78
CA ASP A 24 13.70 0.44 -4.23
C ASP A 24 12.29 0.36 -4.85
N THR A 25 11.73 -0.85 -4.98
CA THR A 25 10.41 -1.07 -5.55
C THR A 25 9.44 -1.65 -4.51
N ALA A 26 8.21 -1.16 -4.55
CA ALA A 26 7.13 -1.66 -3.70
C ALA A 26 5.84 -1.86 -4.50
N LEU A 27 4.99 -2.77 -4.03
CA LEU A 27 3.61 -2.93 -4.47
C LEU A 27 2.69 -2.26 -3.46
N ILE A 28 1.72 -1.50 -3.96
CA ILE A 28 0.64 -0.89 -3.19
C ILE A 28 -0.67 -1.48 -3.68
N GLN A 29 -1.45 -2.05 -2.78
CA GLN A 29 -2.80 -2.50 -3.08
C GLN A 29 -3.80 -1.54 -2.45
N TYR A 30 -4.63 -0.93 -3.29
CA TYR A 30 -5.78 -0.14 -2.87
C TYR A 30 -7.01 -1.01 -2.66
N SER A 31 -7.99 -0.50 -1.92
CA SER A 31 -9.30 -1.15 -1.76
C SER A 31 -10.15 -1.07 -3.02
N ASP A 32 -9.86 -0.12 -3.91
CA ASP A 32 -10.57 0.13 -5.17
C ASP A 32 -9.56 0.45 -6.28
N PRO A 33 -9.69 -0.14 -7.49
CA PRO A 33 -8.82 0.16 -8.62
C PRO A 33 -8.84 1.64 -9.06
N LEU A 34 -9.92 2.38 -8.79
CA LEU A 34 -9.99 3.81 -9.06
C LEU A 34 -8.89 4.57 -8.29
N TYR A 35 -8.65 4.22 -7.02
CA TYR A 35 -7.61 4.85 -6.22
C TYR A 35 -6.20 4.58 -6.77
N ALA A 36 -5.97 3.41 -7.36
CA ALA A 36 -4.69 3.11 -8.02
C ALA A 36 -4.49 4.00 -9.27
N THR A 37 -5.56 4.25 -10.03
CA THR A 37 -5.55 5.13 -11.20
C THR A 37 -5.29 6.58 -10.80
N ILE A 38 -5.97 7.07 -9.75
CA ILE A 38 -5.76 8.39 -9.17
C ILE A 38 -4.30 8.53 -8.71
N ALA A 39 -3.81 7.60 -7.89
CA ALA A 39 -2.46 7.63 -7.39
C ALA A 39 -1.43 7.70 -8.53
N HIS A 40 -1.54 6.82 -9.53
CA HIS A 40 -0.68 6.84 -10.72
C HIS A 40 -0.66 8.22 -11.39
N ASN A 41 -1.82 8.79 -11.68
CA ASN A 41 -1.90 10.04 -12.44
C ASN A 41 -1.31 11.25 -11.69
N TYR A 42 -1.40 11.26 -10.35
CA TYR A 42 -0.96 12.41 -9.55
C TYR A 42 0.46 12.29 -8.99
N ILE A 43 0.98 11.09 -8.78
CA ILE A 43 2.31 10.89 -8.15
C ILE A 43 3.38 10.36 -9.11
N GLN A 44 3.01 9.96 -10.32
CA GLN A 44 3.99 9.58 -11.34
C GLN A 44 4.94 10.74 -11.62
N GLY A 45 6.25 10.50 -11.52
CA GLY A 45 7.27 11.52 -11.72
C GLY A 45 7.46 12.50 -10.55
N ALA A 46 6.74 12.33 -9.44
CA ALA A 46 6.90 13.19 -8.27
C ALA A 46 8.31 13.05 -7.68
N ASN A 47 8.92 14.18 -7.32
CA ASN A 47 10.23 14.17 -6.68
C ASN A 47 10.08 13.90 -5.18
N VAL A 48 10.53 12.73 -4.73
CA VAL A 48 10.48 12.28 -3.34
C VAL A 48 11.90 11.99 -2.89
N LEU A 49 12.36 12.69 -1.85
CA LEU A 49 13.73 12.58 -1.32
C LEU A 49 14.82 12.81 -2.38
N GLY A 50 14.57 13.68 -3.36
CA GLY A 50 15.51 13.97 -4.44
C GLY A 50 15.54 12.94 -5.57
N GLN A 51 14.62 11.97 -5.58
CA GLN A 51 14.46 11.01 -6.67
C GLN A 51 13.06 11.12 -7.30
N SER A 52 12.99 11.02 -8.62
CA SER A 52 11.72 10.95 -9.35
C SER A 52 11.09 9.57 -9.16
N LEU A 53 9.89 9.53 -8.58
CA LEU A 53 9.15 8.29 -8.39
C LEU A 53 8.67 7.73 -9.75
N GLN A 54 8.78 6.42 -9.92
CA GLN A 54 8.20 5.69 -11.04
C GLN A 54 7.08 4.78 -10.52
N VAL A 55 5.90 4.93 -11.11
CA VAL A 55 4.65 4.30 -10.74
C VAL A 55 4.08 3.66 -11.99
N GLY A 56 3.65 2.41 -11.84
CA GLY A 56 3.00 1.67 -12.91
C GLY A 56 2.06 0.62 -12.34
N PHE A 57 1.13 0.16 -13.16
CA PHE A 57 0.20 -0.89 -12.74
C PHE A 57 0.91 -2.24 -12.64
N SER A 58 0.67 -2.95 -11.55
CA SER A 58 1.17 -4.31 -11.38
C SER A 58 0.43 -5.28 -12.29
N LYS A 59 1.13 -6.34 -12.72
CA LYS A 59 0.49 -7.50 -13.36
C LYS A 59 -0.26 -8.38 -12.35
N ASN A 60 0.02 -8.21 -11.06
CA ASN A 60 -0.61 -8.99 -10.00
C ASN A 60 -1.94 -8.37 -9.60
N MET A 61 -3.00 -9.18 -9.55
CA MET A 61 -4.31 -8.71 -9.08
C MET A 61 -4.32 -8.40 -7.57
N GLU A 62 -3.49 -9.08 -6.79
CA GLU A 62 -3.42 -8.93 -5.34
C GLU A 62 -1.98 -9.00 -4.84
N VAL A 63 -1.69 -8.25 -3.77
CA VAL A 63 -0.44 -8.37 -3.02
C VAL A 63 -0.55 -9.56 -2.09
N LYS A 64 0.09 -10.67 -2.48
CA LYS A 64 0.09 -11.92 -1.71
C LYS A 64 0.71 -11.73 -0.33
N LEU A 65 -0.04 -12.14 0.69
CA LEU A 65 0.48 -12.33 2.04
C LEU A 65 1.31 -13.62 2.09
N PRO A 66 2.30 -13.70 2.99
CA PRO A 66 2.98 -14.95 3.28
C PRO A 66 1.94 -16.01 3.72
N PRO A 67 2.03 -17.26 3.23
CA PRO A 67 1.10 -18.30 3.66
C PRO A 67 1.28 -18.59 5.15
N PRO A 68 0.17 -18.78 5.90
CA PRO A 68 0.21 -18.93 7.36
C PRO A 68 0.97 -20.18 7.86
N ASN A 69 1.13 -21.20 7.00
CA ASN A 69 1.74 -22.49 7.34
C ASN A 69 3.05 -22.77 6.59
N SER A 70 3.70 -21.75 6.02
CA SER A 70 5.02 -21.95 5.41
C SER A 70 6.01 -22.34 6.50
N GLN A 71 6.71 -23.47 6.37
CA GLN A 71 7.85 -23.79 7.24
C GLN A 71 8.75 -22.55 7.30
N LYS A 72 8.89 -21.98 8.49
CA LYS A 72 9.51 -20.68 8.73
C LYS A 72 11.00 -20.76 8.41
N THR A 73 11.31 -20.67 7.12
CA THR A 73 12.67 -20.47 6.62
C THR A 73 13.00 -19.00 6.80
N GLU A 74 14.28 -18.67 6.94
CA GLU A 74 14.71 -17.27 7.11
C GLU A 74 14.18 -16.37 5.97
N ALA A 75 14.05 -16.92 4.76
CA ALA A 75 13.52 -16.24 3.58
C ALA A 75 12.02 -15.87 3.67
N THR A 76 11.19 -16.69 4.34
CA THR A 76 9.74 -16.44 4.52
C THR A 76 9.48 -15.44 5.65
N ALA A 77 10.28 -15.47 6.72
CA ALA A 77 10.20 -14.49 7.80
C ALA A 77 10.63 -13.08 7.34
N GLU A 78 11.64 -12.98 6.48
CA GLU A 78 12.03 -11.73 5.80
C GLU A 78 10.91 -11.18 4.90
N GLU A 79 10.17 -12.06 4.21
CA GLU A 79 9.07 -11.66 3.32
C GLU A 79 7.88 -11.06 4.08
N GLU A 80 7.59 -11.64 5.25
CA GLU A 80 6.55 -11.20 6.15
C GLU A 80 6.85 -9.79 6.71
N LYS A 81 8.09 -9.51 7.09
CA LYS A 81 8.50 -8.18 7.56
C LYS A 81 8.36 -7.08 6.51
N ARG A 82 8.41 -7.44 5.22
CA ARG A 82 8.33 -6.48 4.10
C ARG A 82 6.92 -6.23 3.59
N THR A 83 5.93 -7.00 4.05
CA THR A 83 4.52 -6.86 3.67
C THR A 83 3.71 -6.39 4.86
N VAL A 84 3.11 -5.21 4.77
CA VAL A 84 2.26 -4.64 5.81
C VAL A 84 0.83 -4.58 5.30
N ALA A 85 -0.11 -5.10 6.10
CA ALA A 85 -1.54 -4.97 5.88
C ALA A 85 -2.11 -3.84 6.74
N PHE A 86 -3.08 -3.11 6.21
CA PHE A 86 -3.71 -1.98 6.87
C PHE A 86 -5.22 -2.22 6.95
N SER A 87 -5.80 -1.89 8.10
CA SER A 87 -7.22 -1.95 8.39
C SER A 87 -7.88 -0.57 8.17
N ILE A 88 -9.20 -0.52 8.33
CA ILE A 88 -9.98 0.73 8.28
C ILE A 88 -9.52 1.74 9.35
N LYS A 89 -9.04 1.23 10.50
CA LYS A 89 -8.54 2.05 11.60
C LYS A 89 -7.23 2.76 11.28
N ASP A 90 -6.46 2.23 10.34
CA ASP A 90 -5.19 2.82 9.91
C ASP A 90 -5.39 3.94 8.88
N GLN A 91 -6.54 3.97 8.20
CA GLN A 91 -6.79 4.89 7.09
C GLN A 91 -6.91 6.34 7.59
N ARG A 92 -6.15 7.24 6.98
CA ARG A 92 -6.12 8.67 7.33
C ARG A 92 -7.42 9.38 6.92
N TYR A 93 -7.96 9.02 5.77
CA TYR A 93 -9.20 9.57 5.21
C TYR A 93 -10.19 8.42 5.05
N GLY A 94 -11.00 8.19 6.08
CA GLY A 94 -12.02 7.14 6.07
C GLY A 94 -13.31 7.59 5.37
N VAL A 95 -13.83 6.73 4.51
CA VAL A 95 -15.08 6.87 3.71
C VAL A 95 -16.35 7.10 4.57
N ASN A 96 -16.27 7.11 5.91
CA ASN A 96 -17.41 7.30 6.80
C ASN A 96 -17.10 8.08 8.09
N ARG A 97 -16.33 9.18 8.02
CA ARG A 97 -16.35 10.15 9.14
C ARG A 97 -17.67 10.94 9.19
N LEU A 98 -18.45 10.94 8.10
CA LEU A 98 -19.72 11.66 7.99
C LEU A 98 -20.92 10.94 8.62
N ALA A 99 -20.84 9.65 8.93
CA ALA A 99 -21.97 8.92 9.54
C ALA A 99 -22.07 9.07 11.08
N MET A 100 -21.06 9.66 11.73
CA MET A 100 -21.05 9.83 13.20
C MET A 100 -21.24 11.28 13.68
N GLN A 101 -21.54 12.22 12.77
CA GLN A 101 -21.85 13.61 13.16
C GLN A 101 -23.36 13.92 13.18
N GLU A 102 -24.21 12.96 12.80
CA GLU A 102 -25.68 13.09 12.75
C GLU A 102 -26.40 12.37 13.92
N LEU A 103 -25.70 12.07 15.02
CA LEU A 103 -26.28 11.43 16.22
C LEU A 103 -25.89 12.13 17.53
N GLN A 104 -25.92 13.46 17.53
CA GLN A 104 -26.02 14.27 18.75
C GLN A 104 -27.22 15.19 18.69
#